data_AF-A0A0Q6W7J8-F1
#
_entry.id   AF-A0A0Q6W7J8-F1
#
_cell.length_a   1.000
_cell.length_b   1.000
_cell.length_c   1.000
_cell.angle_alpha   90.00
_cell.angle_beta   90.00
_cell.angle_gamma   90.00
#
_symmetry.space_group_name_H-M   'P 1'
#
loop_
_entity.id
_entity.type
_entity.pdbx_description
1 polymer ?
#
loop_
_entity_poly.entity_id
_entity_poly.type
_entity_poly.pdbx_seq_one_letter_code
_entity_poly.pdbx_strand_id
1 'polypeptide(L)'
;MRSAPWIAAGALAALAALAAGAAVSLGGAGELRAQLRSLLEDEATPAQTAALAAQVRPGDVMLYTADGCLYCNLAKDWLEQRSFAYTECNISVSSACARAFQAYGARGTPFLLVRGAPMREGFQPGVFLKLLRQQPT
;
A
#
# COMPACT_ATOMS: atom_id res chain seq x y z
N MET A 1 55.39 18.93 31.39
CA MET A 1 53.93 18.98 31.64
C MET A 1 53.56 20.41 32.02
N ARG A 2 52.50 20.95 31.39
CA ARG A 2 51.81 22.23 31.67
C ARG A 2 52.57 23.54 31.39
N SER A 3 52.20 24.17 30.28
CA SER A 3 51.96 25.61 30.20
C SER A 3 51.13 25.94 28.96
N ALA A 4 49.86 26.31 29.16
CA ALA A 4 49.06 27.07 28.20
C ALA A 4 48.79 28.44 28.84
N PRO A 5 49.14 29.54 28.15
CA PRO A 5 48.21 30.67 28.17
C PRO A 5 48.35 31.55 26.90
N TRP A 6 47.49 31.37 25.90
CA TRP A 6 47.44 32.30 24.75
C TRP A 6 45.97 32.54 24.36
N ILE A 7 45.20 33.11 25.30
CA ILE A 7 43.91 33.77 24.98
C ILE A 7 44.26 35.22 24.65
N ALA A 8 44.55 35.52 23.38
CA ALA A 8 44.55 36.87 22.84
C ALA A 8 44.75 36.85 21.32
N ALA A 9 43.67 36.64 20.56
CA ALA A 9 43.47 37.07 19.17
C ALA A 9 42.11 36.51 18.73
N GLY A 10 41.15 37.24 18.21
CA GLY A 10 41.08 38.63 17.86
C GLY A 10 39.62 38.90 17.51
N ALA A 11 39.14 40.07 17.89
CA ALA A 11 37.81 40.58 17.63
C ALA A 11 37.57 40.92 16.13
N LEU A 12 37.96 40.05 15.20
CA LEU A 12 37.94 40.33 13.76
C LEU A 12 37.43 39.13 12.96
N ALA A 13 36.14 38.82 13.10
CA ALA A 13 35.41 38.10 12.05
C ALA A 13 33.91 38.41 12.11
N ALA A 14 33.54 39.66 12.37
CA ALA A 14 32.21 40.19 12.06
C ALA A 14 31.97 40.36 10.52
N LEU A 15 32.71 39.61 9.69
CA LEU A 15 32.65 39.61 8.22
C LEU A 15 32.47 38.18 7.65
N ALA A 16 31.95 37.24 8.43
CA ALA A 16 31.43 35.97 7.91
C ALA A 16 29.89 35.99 7.77
N ALA A 17 29.27 37.17 7.75
CA ALA A 17 27.82 37.34 7.57
C ALA A 17 27.38 37.42 6.10
N LEU A 18 28.27 37.19 5.12
CA LEU A 18 27.97 37.26 3.68
C LEU A 18 28.08 35.92 2.93
N ALA A 19 28.17 34.80 3.64
CA ALA A 19 28.08 33.45 3.05
C ALA A 19 26.80 32.70 3.49
N ALA A 20 25.82 33.38 4.07
CA ALA A 20 24.44 32.87 4.12
C ALA A 20 23.72 33.25 2.82
N GLY A 21 24.35 32.89 1.69
CA GLY A 21 23.72 33.00 0.38
C GLY A 21 22.51 32.10 0.35
N ALA A 22 21.33 32.70 0.33
CA ALA A 22 20.21 32.33 -0.53
C ALA A 22 20.07 30.84 -0.90
N ALA A 23 20.03 29.92 0.08
CA ALA A 23 19.59 28.54 -0.16
C ALA A 23 18.06 28.41 -0.27
N VAL A 24 17.36 29.52 -0.53
CA VAL A 24 15.93 29.55 -0.82
C VAL A 24 15.78 29.90 -2.30
N SER A 25 15.81 28.89 -3.18
CA SER A 25 15.12 28.92 -4.49
C SER A 25 15.45 27.71 -5.38
N LEU A 26 15.16 26.49 -4.91
CA LEU A 26 14.82 25.36 -5.80
C LEU A 26 13.57 24.60 -5.32
N GLY A 27 12.82 25.16 -4.36
CA GLY A 27 11.66 24.48 -3.75
C GLY A 27 10.42 24.42 -4.63
N GLY A 28 10.14 25.43 -5.47
CA GLY A 28 8.84 25.50 -6.18
C GLY A 28 8.58 24.36 -7.16
N ALA A 29 9.59 23.96 -7.94
CA ALA A 29 9.48 22.82 -8.84
C ALA A 29 9.62 21.48 -8.12
N GLY A 30 10.32 21.44 -6.98
CA GLY A 30 10.45 20.24 -6.14
C GLY A 30 9.14 19.90 -5.42
N GLU A 31 8.54 20.89 -4.76
CA GLU A 31 7.25 20.78 -4.08
C GLU A 31 6.13 20.43 -5.08
N LEU A 32 6.08 21.13 -6.22
CA LEU A 32 5.08 20.87 -7.26
C LEU A 32 5.26 19.49 -7.89
N ARG A 33 6.50 19.01 -8.07
CA ARG A 33 6.75 17.63 -8.53
C ARG A 33 6.37 16.60 -7.47
N ALA A 34 6.59 16.88 -6.19
CA ALA A 34 6.17 16.00 -5.11
C ALA A 34 4.64 15.94 -4.97
N GLN A 35 3.96 17.08 -5.05
CA GLN A 35 2.49 17.17 -5.06
C GLN A 35 1.90 16.54 -6.31
N LEU A 36 2.45 16.79 -7.50
CA LEU A 36 2.00 16.16 -8.73
C LEU A 36 2.22 14.64 -8.70
N ARG A 37 3.33 14.17 -8.10
CA ARG A 37 3.55 12.75 -7.86
C ARG A 37 2.50 12.18 -6.91
N SER A 38 2.17 12.85 -5.81
CA SER A 38 1.13 12.38 -4.89
C SER A 38 -0.26 12.32 -5.55
N LEU A 39 -0.55 13.22 -6.49
CA LEU A 39 -1.79 13.21 -7.27
C LEU A 39 -1.82 12.13 -8.36
N LEU A 40 -0.65 11.61 -8.77
CA LEU A 40 -0.49 10.54 -9.75
C LEU A 40 -0.22 9.16 -9.09
N GLU A 41 0.08 9.13 -7.79
CA GLU A 41 0.45 7.94 -6.99
C GLU A 41 -0.74 7.10 -6.51
N ASP A 42 -1.98 7.52 -6.81
CA ASP A 42 -3.17 6.73 -6.47
C ASP A 42 -3.20 5.36 -7.19
N GLU A 43 -2.43 5.20 -8.27
CA GLU A 43 -2.21 3.91 -8.94
C GLU A 43 -0.88 3.28 -8.47
N ALA A 44 -0.96 2.08 -7.89
CA ALA A 44 0.21 1.34 -7.44
C ALA A 44 1.11 0.98 -8.64
N THR A 45 2.41 1.23 -8.54
CA THR A 45 3.34 0.77 -9.60
C THR A 45 3.41 -0.77 -9.65
N PRO A 46 3.80 -1.38 -10.78
CA PRO A 46 3.97 -2.84 -10.85
C PRO A 46 4.91 -3.39 -9.77
N ALA A 47 5.99 -2.67 -9.46
CA ALA A 47 6.93 -3.05 -8.41
C ALA A 47 6.30 -3.01 -7.02
N GLN A 48 5.50 -2.00 -6.70
CA GLN A 48 4.77 -1.91 -5.43
C GLN A 48 3.72 -3.02 -5.31
N THR A 49 3.03 -3.34 -6.41
CA THR A 49 2.04 -4.42 -6.47
C THR A 49 2.69 -5.77 -6.21
N ALA A 50 3.83 -6.05 -6.85
CA ALA A 50 4.60 -7.28 -6.62
C ALA A 50 5.13 -7.36 -5.18
N ALA A 51 5.60 -6.24 -4.61
CA ALA A 51 6.03 -6.19 -3.22
C ALA A 51 4.88 -6.48 -2.23
N LEU A 52 3.65 -6.02 -2.53
CA LEU A 52 2.47 -6.37 -1.74
C LEU A 52 2.13 -7.85 -1.89
N ALA A 53 2.19 -8.41 -3.10
CA ALA A 53 1.91 -9.82 -3.34
C ALA A 53 2.82 -10.75 -2.54
N ALA A 54 4.12 -10.43 -2.49
CA ALA A 54 5.11 -11.17 -1.70
C ALA A 54 4.86 -11.15 -0.18
N GLN A 55 4.07 -10.19 0.33
CA GLN A 55 3.75 -10.07 1.75
C GLN A 55 2.47 -10.81 2.15
N VAL A 56 1.68 -11.28 1.18
CA VAL A 56 0.42 -11.98 1.45
C VAL A 56 0.72 -13.37 2.03
N ARG A 57 0.17 -13.65 3.20
CA ARG A 57 0.30 -14.94 3.87
C ARG A 57 -0.92 -15.83 3.61
N PRO A 58 -0.81 -17.16 3.77
CA PRO A 58 -1.97 -18.04 3.76
C PRO A 58 -3.05 -17.54 4.74
N GLY A 59 -4.28 -17.40 4.26
CA GLY A 59 -5.40 -16.88 5.04
C GLY A 59 -5.61 -15.36 4.98
N ASP A 60 -4.66 -14.58 4.46
CA ASP A 60 -4.83 -13.13 4.28
C ASP A 60 -5.89 -12.79 3.23
N VAL A 61 -6.08 -13.64 2.21
CA VAL A 61 -7.06 -13.43 1.15
C VAL A 61 -7.95 -14.65 1.04
N MET A 62 -9.22 -14.47 1.38
CA MET A 62 -10.28 -15.45 1.15
C MET A 62 -11.16 -14.96 0.01
N LEU A 63 -11.31 -15.76 -1.04
CA LEU A 63 -12.16 -15.48 -2.20
C LEU A 63 -13.33 -16.46 -2.22
N TYR A 64 -14.53 -15.95 -1.98
CA TYR A 64 -15.77 -16.70 -2.12
C TYR A 64 -16.27 -16.64 -3.55
N THR A 65 -16.47 -17.81 -4.15
CA THR A 65 -16.88 -17.98 -5.55
C THR A 65 -18.14 -18.84 -5.64
N ALA A 66 -18.71 -18.93 -6.84
CA ALA A 66 -19.80 -19.82 -7.19
C ALA A 66 -19.56 -20.41 -8.59
N ASP A 67 -20.12 -21.58 -8.86
CA ASP A 67 -20.09 -22.20 -10.19
C ASP A 67 -20.73 -21.29 -11.25
N GLY A 68 -20.16 -21.25 -12.46
CA GLY A 68 -20.65 -20.42 -13.56
C GLY A 68 -20.44 -18.91 -13.38
N CYS A 69 -19.72 -18.47 -12.36
CA CYS A 69 -19.48 -17.05 -12.08
C CYS A 69 -18.35 -16.45 -12.93
N LEU A 70 -18.70 -15.73 -14.00
CA LEU A 70 -17.72 -15.03 -14.86
C LEU A 70 -16.82 -14.06 -14.07
N TYR A 71 -17.41 -13.22 -13.22
CA TYR A 71 -16.66 -12.22 -12.44
C TYR A 71 -15.71 -12.85 -11.40
N CYS A 72 -16.02 -14.06 -10.94
CA CYS A 72 -15.14 -14.80 -10.04
C CYS A 72 -13.88 -15.24 -10.79
N ASN A 73 -14.01 -15.72 -12.03
CA ASN A 73 -12.87 -16.08 -12.86
C ASN A 73 -12.01 -14.85 -13.18
N LEU A 74 -12.62 -13.71 -13.52
CA LEU A 74 -11.88 -12.46 -13.73
C LEU A 74 -11.09 -12.02 -12.49
N ALA A 75 -11.66 -12.20 -11.29
CA ALA A 75 -10.96 -11.92 -10.04
C ALA A 75 -9.77 -12.87 -9.82
N LYS A 76 -9.96 -14.17 -10.04
CA LYS A 76 -8.89 -15.19 -9.95
C LYS A 76 -7.75 -14.88 -10.91
N ASP A 77 -8.07 -14.65 -12.19
CA ASP A 77 -7.10 -14.31 -13.21
C ASP A 77 -6.27 -13.08 -12.82
N TRP A 78 -6.92 -12.03 -12.30
CA TRP A 78 -6.22 -10.82 -11.87
C TRP A 78 -5.23 -11.09 -10.73
N LEU A 79 -5.65 -11.88 -9.74
CA LEU A 79 -4.84 -12.26 -8.57
C LEU A 79 -3.64 -13.12 -9.00
N GLU A 80 -3.90 -14.14 -9.84
CA GLU A 80 -2.89 -15.08 -10.33
C GLU A 80 -1.83 -14.38 -11.19
N GLN A 81 -2.25 -13.54 -12.14
CA GLN A 81 -1.33 -12.75 -12.99
C GLN A 81 -0.38 -11.87 -12.18
N ARG A 82 -0.76 -11.49 -10.96
CA ARG A 82 0.03 -10.63 -10.06
C ARG A 82 0.64 -11.41 -8.89
N SER A 83 0.54 -12.73 -8.92
CA SER A 83 1.09 -13.63 -7.89
C SER A 83 0.56 -13.37 -6.47
N PHE A 84 -0.68 -12.88 -6.35
CA PHE A 84 -1.35 -12.78 -5.05
C PHE A 84 -1.83 -14.17 -4.62
N ALA A 85 -1.32 -14.67 -3.49
CA ALA A 85 -1.84 -15.88 -2.88
C ALA A 85 -3.28 -15.65 -2.37
N TYR A 86 -4.16 -16.61 -2.59
CA TYR A 86 -5.53 -16.58 -2.07
C TYR A 86 -6.04 -17.99 -1.78
N THR A 87 -7.04 -18.09 -0.91
CA THR A 87 -7.82 -19.31 -0.69
C THR A 87 -9.17 -19.16 -1.36
N GLU A 88 -9.53 -20.09 -2.24
CA GLU A 88 -10.87 -20.13 -2.83
C GLU A 88 -11.85 -20.90 -1.92
N CYS A 89 -13.03 -20.34 -1.70
CA CYS A 89 -14.14 -20.96 -0.99
C CYS A 89 -15.38 -20.96 -1.90
N ASN A 90 -15.56 -22.02 -2.69
CA ASN A 90 -16.68 -22.12 -3.63
C ASN A 90 -17.98 -22.50 -2.89
N ILE A 91 -18.96 -21.59 -2.88
CA ILE A 91 -20.23 -21.73 -2.17
C ILE A 91 -21.21 -22.68 -2.87
N SER A 92 -21.02 -22.98 -4.16
CA SER A 92 -21.88 -23.92 -4.91
C SER A 92 -21.63 -25.38 -4.50
N VAL A 93 -20.43 -25.69 -4.03
CA VAL A 93 -20.02 -27.08 -3.71
C VAL A 93 -19.72 -27.30 -2.23
N SER A 94 -19.49 -26.23 -1.45
CA SER A 94 -19.18 -26.32 -0.02
C SER A 94 -20.23 -25.64 0.85
N SER A 95 -20.96 -26.44 1.63
CA SER A 95 -21.93 -25.92 2.60
C SER A 95 -21.27 -25.08 3.70
N ALA A 96 -20.01 -25.36 4.03
CA ALA A 96 -19.23 -24.56 4.98
C ALA A 96 -18.93 -23.16 4.41
N CYS A 97 -18.52 -23.09 3.14
CA CYS A 97 -18.32 -21.82 2.44
C CYS A 97 -19.62 -21.02 2.35
N ALA A 98 -20.73 -21.67 1.98
CA ALA A 98 -22.04 -21.02 1.90
C ALA A 98 -22.48 -20.42 3.24
N ARG A 99 -22.31 -21.15 4.35
CA ARG A 99 -22.61 -20.63 5.71
C ARG A 99 -21.73 -19.45 6.08
N ALA A 100 -20.42 -19.53 5.84
CA ALA A 100 -19.51 -18.43 6.13
C ALA A 100 -19.85 -17.19 5.30
N PHE A 101 -20.07 -17.35 3.99
CA PHE A 101 -20.51 -16.29 3.09
C PHE A 101 -21.78 -15.58 3.58
N GLN A 102 -22.79 -16.34 4.01
CA GLN A 102 -24.03 -15.79 4.58
C GLN A 102 -23.79 -15.06 5.90
N ALA A 103 -22.92 -15.58 6.77
CA ALA A 103 -22.58 -14.94 8.05
C ALA A 103 -21.93 -13.56 7.87
N TYR A 104 -21.21 -13.34 6.77
CA TYR A 104 -20.70 -12.01 6.42
C TYR A 104 -21.76 -11.05 5.88
N GLY A 105 -22.99 -11.51 5.65
CA GLY A 105 -24.04 -10.74 4.96
C GLY A 105 -23.68 -10.43 3.51
N ALA A 106 -22.89 -11.29 2.86
CA ALA A 106 -22.50 -11.11 1.48
C ALA A 106 -23.71 -11.35 0.55
N ARG A 107 -23.82 -10.55 -0.51
CA ARG A 107 -24.98 -10.54 -1.41
C ARG A 107 -24.70 -11.07 -2.82
N GLY A 108 -23.44 -11.35 -3.13
CA GLY A 108 -23.04 -11.86 -4.43
C GLY A 108 -21.58 -12.28 -4.45
N THR A 109 -21.21 -13.01 -5.50
CA THR A 109 -19.83 -13.43 -5.77
C THR A 109 -19.26 -12.67 -6.98
N PRO A 110 -17.95 -12.42 -7.05
CA PRO A 110 -16.95 -12.74 -6.03
C PRO A 110 -17.13 -11.89 -4.77
N PHE A 111 -16.90 -12.49 -3.60
CA PHE A 111 -16.81 -11.76 -2.32
C PHE A 111 -15.46 -12.06 -1.69
N LEU A 112 -14.76 -11.04 -1.21
CA LEU A 112 -13.42 -11.21 -0.66
C LEU A 112 -13.35 -10.77 0.80
N LEU A 113 -12.54 -11.48 1.56
CA LEU A 113 -11.96 -10.98 2.80
C LEU A 113 -10.48 -10.77 2.57
N VAL A 114 -9.99 -9.56 2.85
CA VAL A 114 -8.59 -9.19 2.76
C VAL A 114 -8.15 -8.79 4.17
N ARG A 115 -7.33 -9.63 4.81
CA ARG A 115 -6.93 -9.52 6.23
C ARG A 115 -8.13 -9.32 7.15
N GLY A 116 -9.19 -10.08 6.91
CA GLY A 116 -10.46 -9.99 7.64
C GLY A 116 -11.38 -8.84 7.22
N ALA A 117 -10.92 -7.88 6.42
CA ALA A 117 -11.75 -6.78 5.94
C ALA A 117 -12.59 -7.20 4.71
N PRO A 118 -13.92 -7.00 4.73
CA PRO A 118 -14.80 -7.47 3.65
C PRO A 118 -14.85 -6.51 2.45
N MET A 119 -14.73 -7.06 1.25
CA MET A 119 -14.99 -6.38 -0.03
C MET A 119 -16.44 -6.67 -0.47
N ARG A 120 -17.38 -5.80 -0.08
CA ARG A 120 -18.83 -6.05 -0.21
C ARG A 120 -19.39 -5.81 -1.61
N GLU A 121 -18.70 -5.03 -2.44
CA GLU A 121 -19.15 -4.60 -3.78
C GLU A 121 -18.50 -5.43 -4.89
N GLY A 122 -18.04 -6.63 -4.58
CA GLY A 122 -17.30 -7.46 -5.53
C GLY A 122 -15.80 -7.17 -5.56
N PHE A 123 -15.14 -7.73 -6.56
CA PHE A 123 -13.70 -7.58 -6.74
C PHE A 123 -13.36 -6.23 -7.40
N GLN A 124 -12.58 -5.42 -6.71
CA GLN A 124 -12.07 -4.14 -7.18
C GLN A 124 -10.56 -4.06 -6.87
N PRO A 125 -9.67 -4.04 -7.88
CA PRO A 125 -8.22 -4.02 -7.69
C PRO A 125 -7.71 -2.94 -6.73
N GLY A 126 -8.16 -1.70 -6.89
CA GLY A 126 -7.73 -0.59 -6.03
C GLY A 126 -8.11 -0.78 -4.57
N VAL A 127 -9.34 -1.26 -4.30
CA VAL A 127 -9.81 -1.59 -2.95
C VAL A 127 -8.99 -2.75 -2.37
N PHE A 128 -8.75 -3.80 -3.15
CA PHE A 128 -7.95 -4.94 -2.73
C PHE A 128 -6.54 -4.50 -2.29
N LEU A 129 -5.85 -3.71 -3.10
CA LEU A 129 -4.51 -3.18 -2.78
C LEU A 129 -4.55 -2.25 -1.56
N LYS A 130 -5.59 -1.42 -1.44
CA LYS A 130 -5.79 -0.55 -0.27
C LYS A 130 -5.92 -1.38 1.01
N LEU A 131 -6.72 -2.44 1.00
CA LEU A 131 -6.90 -3.33 2.15
C LEU A 131 -5.60 -4.06 2.51
N LEU A 132 -4.81 -4.50 1.52
CA LEU A 132 -3.49 -5.11 1.76
C LEU A 132 -2.45 -4.15 2.37
N ARG A 133 -2.59 -2.84 2.19
CA ARG A 133 -1.70 -1.87 2.84
C ARG A 133 -2.08 -1.61 4.30
N GLN A 134 -3.30 -1.92 4.69
CA GLN A 134 -3.72 -1.81 6.07
C GLN A 134 -3.08 -2.94 6.88
N GLN A 135 -2.52 -2.60 8.05
CA GLN A 135 -2.00 -3.62 8.95
C GLN A 135 -3.16 -4.43 9.54
N PRO A 136 -3.00 -5.75 9.72
CA PRO A 136 -3.95 -6.53 10.49
C PRO A 136 -4.02 -5.93 11.90
N THR A 137 -5.23 -5.64 12.37
CA THR A 137 -5.48 -5.13 13.73
C THR A 137 -5.40 -6.26 14.74
#